data_AF-A0A387AU18-F1
#
_entry.id   AF-A0A387AU18-F1
#
_cell.length_a   1.000
_cell.length_b   1.000
_cell.length_c   1.000
_cell.angle_alpha   90.00
_cell.angle_beta   90.00
_cell.angle_gamma   90.00
#
_symmetry.space_group_name_H-M   'P 1'
#
loop_
_entity.id
_entity.type
_entity.pdbx_description
1 polymer ?
#
loop_
_entity_poly.entity_id
_entity_poly.type
_entity_poly.pdbx_seq_one_letter_code
_entity_poly.pdbx_strand_id
1 'polypeptide(L)'
;MGSNSDAIRNVLMFAKENPNKVVISNDKYMNSLQMYIQDDISVGNPDLFFPKNRLRANRMNESFLEENGAILDYFSKMTRSESNDYHQVWVTTSYVPSLHKYFLDLSFE
;
A
#
# COMPACT_ATOMS: atom_id res chain seq x y z
N MET A 1 18.24 -6.98 8.23
CA MET A 1 16.88 -7.53 8.30
C MET A 1 15.95 -6.42 7.82
N GLY A 2 15.29 -6.58 6.67
CA GLY A 2 14.36 -5.55 6.17
C GLY A 2 13.09 -5.54 7.03
N SER A 3 12.69 -4.37 7.50
CA SER A 3 11.48 -4.23 8.31
C SER A 3 10.22 -4.27 7.41
N ASN A 4 9.06 -4.57 7.99
CA ASN A 4 7.77 -4.49 7.29
C ASN A 4 7.52 -3.09 6.70
N SER A 5 7.99 -2.07 7.42
CA SER A 5 7.98 -0.67 6.98
C SER A 5 8.71 -0.49 5.65
N ASP A 6 9.94 -1.01 5.53
CA ASP A 6 10.78 -0.82 4.35
C ASP A 6 10.16 -1.47 3.10
N ALA A 7 9.60 -2.68 3.24
CA ALA A 7 8.98 -3.39 2.14
C ALA A 7 7.73 -2.66 1.62
N ILE A 8 6.84 -2.22 2.52
CA ILE A 8 5.64 -1.46 2.16
C ILE A 8 6.03 -0.12 1.53
N ARG A 9 6.97 0.62 2.14
CA ARG A 9 7.46 1.90 1.60
C ARG A 9 8.01 1.75 0.20
N ASN A 10 8.85 0.75 -0.06
CA ASN A 10 9.46 0.55 -1.38
C ASN A 10 8.40 0.25 -2.44
N VAL A 11 7.38 -0.53 -2.11
CA VAL A 11 6.24 -0.80 -3.00
C VAL A 11 5.41 0.46 -3.26
N LEU A 12 5.16 1.29 -2.25
CA LEU A 12 4.48 2.57 -2.41
C LEU A 12 5.27 3.54 -3.30
N MET A 13 6.59 3.66 -3.07
CA MET A 13 7.47 4.51 -3.88
C MET A 13 7.46 4.05 -5.34
N PHE A 14 7.60 2.75 -5.58
CA PHE A 14 7.51 2.18 -6.92
C PHE A 14 6.16 2.48 -7.59
N ALA A 15 5.05 2.35 -6.85
CA ALA A 15 3.72 2.63 -7.36
C ALA A 15 3.56 4.10 -7.77
N LYS A 16 4.12 5.02 -6.99
CA LYS A 16 4.14 6.46 -7.30
C LYS A 16 5.01 6.78 -8.53
N GLU A 17 6.16 6.13 -8.67
CA GLU A 17 7.12 6.37 -9.76
C GLU A 17 6.73 5.68 -11.08
N ASN A 18 5.92 4.62 -11.03
CA ASN A 18 5.54 3.80 -12.18
C ASN A 18 4.01 3.70 -12.32
N PRO A 19 3.28 4.82 -12.55
CA PRO A 19 1.82 4.81 -12.58
C PRO A 19 1.24 3.91 -13.68
N ASN A 20 1.99 3.65 -14.76
CA ASN A 20 1.61 2.71 -15.83
C ASN A 20 1.64 1.23 -15.41
N LYS A 21 2.27 0.91 -14.26
CA LYS A 21 2.35 -0.44 -13.70
C LYS A 21 1.41 -0.67 -12.53
N VAL A 22 0.55 0.30 -12.24
CA VAL A 22 -0.39 0.26 -11.11
C VAL A 22 -1.80 0.45 -11.64
N VAL A 23 -2.70 -0.43 -11.22
CA VAL A 23 -4.14 -0.20 -11.37
C VAL A 23 -4.68 0.25 -10.02
N ILE A 24 -5.19 1.48 -9.98
CA ILE A 24 -5.76 2.09 -8.78
C ILE A 24 -7.29 2.00 -8.86
N SER A 25 -7.92 1.67 -7.73
CA SER A 25 -9.37 1.64 -7.55
C SER A 25 -9.73 2.29 -6.21
N ASN A 26 -10.53 3.35 -6.25
CA ASN A 26 -11.01 4.10 -5.07
C ASN A 26 -12.55 4.11 -4.96
N ASP A 27 -13.24 3.26 -5.72
CA ASP A 27 -14.70 3.30 -5.82
C ASP A 27 -15.41 2.61 -4.65
N LYS A 28 -14.71 1.72 -3.93
CA LYS A 28 -15.32 0.82 -2.96
C LYS A 28 -15.57 1.47 -1.59
N TYR A 29 -14.60 2.24 -1.08
CA TYR A 29 -14.68 2.92 0.20
C TYR A 29 -14.14 4.35 0.07
N MET A 30 -14.73 5.29 0.80
CA MET A 30 -14.38 6.71 0.63
C MET A 30 -12.96 7.02 1.10
N ASN A 31 -12.52 6.38 2.18
CA ASN A 31 -11.25 6.61 2.84
C ASN A 31 -10.18 5.55 2.51
N SER A 32 -10.37 4.76 1.45
CA SER A 32 -9.42 3.73 1.06
C SER A 32 -9.01 3.80 -0.40
N LEU A 33 -7.82 3.27 -0.68
CA LEU A 33 -7.22 3.19 -1.99
C LEU A 33 -6.72 1.77 -2.24
N GLN A 34 -7.30 1.10 -3.23
CA GLN A 34 -6.84 -0.21 -3.67
C GLN A 34 -5.90 -0.09 -4.85
N MET A 35 -4.81 -0.84 -4.80
CA MET A 35 -3.77 -0.86 -5.80
C MET A 35 -3.42 -2.30 -6.16
N TYR A 36 -3.38 -2.56 -7.47
CA TYR A 36 -2.79 -3.76 -8.03
C TYR A 36 -1.53 -3.37 -8.78
N ILE A 37 -0.38 -3.78 -8.25
CA ILE A 37 0.95 -3.37 -8.69
C ILE A 37 1.60 -4.56 -9.38
N GLN A 38 2.20 -4.35 -10.56
CA GLN A 38 2.98 -5.40 -11.24
C GLN A 38 4.07 -5.96 -10.33
N ASP A 39 4.35 -7.26 -10.43
CA ASP A 39 5.29 -7.97 -9.55
C ASP A 39 6.77 -7.90 -9.98
N ASP A 40 7.11 -6.96 -10.85
CA ASP A 40 8.47 -6.72 -11.36
C ASP A 40 9.38 -5.95 -10.39
N ILE A 41 8.82 -5.45 -9.29
CA ILE A 41 9.58 -4.88 -8.18
C ILE A 41 10.21 -5.98 -7.31
N SER A 42 11.51 -5.83 -7.01
CA SER A 42 12.17 -6.66 -6.01
C SER A 42 11.75 -6.23 -4.59
N VAL A 43 10.91 -7.04 -3.95
CA VAL A 43 10.52 -6.88 -2.55
C VAL A 43 11.35 -7.83 -1.70
N GLY A 44 12.04 -7.33 -0.67
CA GLY A 44 12.75 -8.17 0.27
C GLY A 44 11.77 -9.01 1.10
N ASN A 45 11.94 -10.34 1.12
CA ASN A 45 11.05 -11.30 1.81
C ASN A 45 9.55 -11.13 1.44
N PRO A 46 9.18 -11.30 0.16
CA PRO A 46 7.83 -11.01 -0.31
C PRO A 46 6.79 -11.90 0.38
N ASP A 47 7.08 -13.18 0.68
CA ASP A 47 6.13 -14.06 1.36
C ASP A 47 5.77 -13.61 2.79
N LEU A 48 6.64 -12.84 3.45
CA LEU A 48 6.37 -12.29 4.80
C LEU A 48 5.42 -11.09 4.74
N PHE A 49 5.61 -10.22 3.74
CA PHE A 49 4.92 -8.93 3.66
C PHE A 49 3.75 -8.93 2.67
N PHE A 50 3.77 -9.81 1.68
CA PHE A 50 2.76 -10.01 0.64
C PHE A 50 2.47 -11.52 0.52
N PRO A 51 1.76 -12.10 1.51
CA PRO A 51 1.54 -13.53 1.51
C PRO A 51 0.71 -13.97 0.30
N LYS A 52 1.16 -15.06 -0.34
CA LYS A 52 0.50 -15.68 -1.50
C LYS A 52 -0.94 -16.05 -1.19
N ASN A 53 -1.89 -15.54 -1.98
CA ASN A 53 -3.32 -15.86 -1.91
C ASN A 53 -3.94 -15.68 -0.51
N ARG A 54 -3.39 -14.78 0.30
CA ARG A 54 -3.88 -14.46 1.64
C ARG A 54 -3.78 -12.96 1.87
N LEU A 55 -4.73 -12.41 2.62
CA LEU A 55 -4.69 -11.01 3.04
C LEU A 55 -3.93 -10.89 4.36
N ARG A 56 -3.06 -9.89 4.46
CA ARG A 56 -2.44 -9.48 5.72
C ARG A 56 -2.72 -8.00 5.94
N ALA A 57 -3.53 -7.70 6.95
CA ALA A 57 -3.76 -6.34 7.40
C ALA A 57 -2.82 -6.00 8.57
N ASN A 58 -2.12 -4.87 8.50
CA ASN A 58 -1.35 -4.34 9.62
C ASN A 58 -1.73 -2.87 9.83
N ARG A 59 -1.96 -2.47 11.08
CA ARG A 59 -2.01 -1.05 11.44
C ARG A 59 -0.58 -0.53 11.54
N MET A 60 -0.28 0.54 10.83
CA MET A 60 1.05 1.14 10.87
C MET A 60 1.25 1.88 12.19
N ASN A 61 2.50 1.86 12.69
CA ASN A 61 2.86 2.57 13.91
C ASN A 61 3.15 4.04 13.62
N GLU A 62 3.21 4.86 14.68
CA GLU A 62 3.44 6.31 14.57
C GLU A 62 4.74 6.64 13.84
N SER A 63 5.85 5.97 14.16
CA SER A 63 7.12 6.18 13.47
C SER A 63 7.05 5.93 11.96
N PHE A 64 6.28 4.93 11.52
CA PHE A 64 6.03 4.72 10.09
C PHE A 64 5.29 5.90 9.47
N LEU A 65 4.25 6.41 10.12
CA LEU A 65 3.47 7.54 9.62
C LEU A 65 4.35 8.80 9.51
N GLU A 66 5.18 9.06 10.52
CA GLU A 66 6.12 10.19 10.52
C GLU A 66 7.15 10.08 9.39
N GLU A 67 7.78 8.91 9.23
CA GLU A 67 8.81 8.67 8.21
C GLU A 67 8.26 8.67 6.78
N ASN A 68 6.98 8.31 6.61
CA ASN A 68 6.35 8.09 5.30
C ASN A 68 5.21 9.06 4.99
N GLY A 69 5.01 10.10 5.80
CA GLY A 69 3.87 11.02 5.68
C GLY A 69 3.72 11.60 4.28
N ALA A 70 4.82 12.03 3.65
CA ALA A 70 4.76 12.60 2.30
C ALA A 70 4.24 11.64 1.21
N ILE A 71 4.50 10.33 1.34
CA ILE A 71 3.98 9.35 0.39
C ILE A 71 2.56 8.90 0.76
N LEU A 72 2.25 8.81 2.05
CA LEU A 72 0.91 8.53 2.53
C LEU A 72 -0.07 9.64 2.14
N ASP A 73 0.32 10.91 2.32
CA ASP A 73 -0.46 12.08 1.90
C ASP A 73 -0.67 12.16 0.39
N TYR A 74 0.28 11.66 -0.38
CA TYR A 74 0.14 11.57 -1.83
C TYR A 74 -0.99 10.61 -2.22
N PHE A 75 -1.06 9.44 -1.57
CA PHE A 75 -2.10 8.45 -1.82
C PHE A 75 -3.43 8.78 -1.14
N SER A 76 -3.43 9.45 0.03
CA SER A 76 -4.66 9.84 0.72
C SER A 76 -5.50 10.82 -0.13
N LYS A 77 -4.82 11.73 -0.85
CA LYS A 77 -5.45 12.66 -1.82
C LYS A 77 -6.08 11.97 -3.03
N MET A 78 -5.79 10.70 -3.27
CA MET A 78 -6.43 9.90 -4.32
C MET A 78 -7.69 9.17 -3.83
N THR A 79 -7.94 9.18 -2.52
CA THR A 79 -9.19 8.67 -1.97
C THR A 79 -10.34 9.62 -2.30
N ARG A 80 -11.57 9.21 -1.98
CA ARG A 80 -12.77 10.04 -2.13
C ARG A 80 -13.14 10.75 -0.83
N SER A 81 -12.28 10.71 0.19
CA SER A 81 -12.50 11.38 1.47
C SER A 81 -12.45 12.88 1.28
N GLU A 82 -13.40 13.59 1.88
CA GLU A 82 -13.37 15.06 1.93
C GLU A 82 -12.37 15.58 2.97
N SER A 83 -12.01 14.74 3.94
CA SER A 83 -10.94 15.00 4.92
C SER A 83 -9.62 14.39 4.45
N ASN A 84 -8.57 15.20 4.42
CA ASN A 84 -7.19 14.73 4.27
C ASN A 84 -6.51 14.46 5.62
N ASP A 85 -7.21 14.68 6.73
CA ASP A 85 -6.68 14.48 8.07
C ASP A 85 -6.94 13.03 8.50
N TYR A 86 -5.89 12.22 8.51
CA TYR A 86 -5.89 10.85 9.04
C TYR A 86 -4.85 10.74 10.16
N HIS A 87 -5.13 9.90 11.14
CA HIS A 87 -4.26 9.64 12.29
C HIS A 87 -3.77 8.19 12.31
N GLN A 88 -4.43 7.31 11.56
CA GLN A 88 -4.08 5.91 11.43
C GLN A 88 -4.11 5.49 9.97
N VAL A 89 -3.18 4.61 9.61
CA VAL A 89 -3.19 3.95 8.30
C VAL A 89 -3.15 2.45 8.52
N TRP A 90 -4.12 1.77 7.93
CA TRP A 90 -4.12 0.32 7.79
C TRP A 90 -3.61 -0.03 6.40
N VAL A 91 -2.66 -0.95 6.35
CA VAL A 91 -2.12 -1.49 5.10
C VAL A 91 -2.49 -2.95 5.01
N THR A 92 -3.30 -3.28 4.02
CA THR A 92 -3.62 -4.67 3.68
C THR A 92 -2.86 -5.09 2.44
N THR A 93 -2.15 -6.22 2.53
CA THR A 93 -1.29 -6.71 1.46
C THR A 93 -1.62 -8.14 1.06
N SER A 94 -1.33 -8.48 -0.20
CA SER A 94 -1.34 -9.85 -0.70
C SER A 94 -0.48 -9.97 -1.95
N TYR A 95 -0.01 -11.17 -2.27
CA TYR A 95 0.44 -11.49 -3.62
C TYR A 95 -0.59 -12.38 -4.29
N VAL A 96 -1.00 -12.01 -5.51
CA VAL A 96 -2.01 -12.71 -6.32
C VAL A 96 -1.31 -13.34 -7.54
N PRO A 97 -0.83 -14.59 -7.45
CA PRO A 97 0.01 -15.20 -8.48
C PRO A 97 -0.70 -15.36 -9.82
N SER A 98 -2.02 -15.62 -9.81
CA SER A 98 -2.82 -15.75 -11.03
C SER A 98 -2.89 -14.47 -11.87
N LEU A 99 -2.59 -13.32 -11.25
CA LEU A 99 -2.58 -12.02 -11.90
C LEU A 99 -1.17 -11.45 -12.09
N HIS A 100 -0.13 -12.10 -11.53
CA HIS A 100 1.22 -11.55 -11.44
C HIS A 100 1.25 -10.15 -10.80
N LYS A 101 0.52 -9.97 -9.69
CA LYS A 101 0.39 -8.66 -9.04
C LYS A 101 0.47 -8.74 -7.52
N TYR A 102 1.09 -7.71 -6.95
CA TYR A 102 0.89 -7.37 -5.54
C TYR A 102 -0.41 -6.58 -5.39
N PHE A 103 -1.22 -6.99 -4.41
CA PHE A 103 -2.37 -6.24 -3.95
C PHE A 103 -1.97 -5.43 -2.73
N LEU A 104 -2.35 -4.16 -2.73
CA LEU A 104 -2.21 -3.25 -1.60
C LEU A 104 -3.53 -2.47 -1.42
N ASP A 105 -4.06 -2.42 -0.21
CA ASP A 105 -5.14 -1.52 0.18
C ASP A 105 -4.62 -0.62 1.30
N LEU A 106 -4.69 0.69 1.07
CA LEU A 106 -4.44 1.71 2.07
C LEU A 106 -5.77 2.22 2.58
N SER A 107 -6.03 2.06 3.87
CA SER A 107 -7.22 2.62 4.53
C SER A 107 -6.77 3.69 5.53
N PHE A 108 -7.27 4.91 5.35
CA PHE A 108 -6.91 6.10 6.13
C PHE A 108 -8.02 6.39 7.16
N GLU A 109 -7.69 6.38 8.45
CA GLU A 109 -8.64 6.59 9.58
C GLU A 109 -8.25 7.77 10.45
#